data_AF-A0A2D6HD37-F1
#
_entry.id   AF-A0A2D6HD37-F1
#
_cell.length_a   1.000
_cell.length_b   1.000
_cell.length_c   1.000
_cell.angle_alpha   90.00
_cell.angle_beta   90.00
_cell.angle_gamma   90.00
#
_symmetry.space_group_name_H-M   'P 1'
#
loop_
_entity.id
_entity.type
_entity.pdbx_description
1 polymer ?
#
loop_
_entity_poly.entity_id
_entity_poly.type
_entity_poly.pdbx_seq_one_letter_code
_entity_poly.pdbx_strand_id
1 'polypeptide(L)'
;MTAPGFPRHVPALALVWLAACGAPRSAESSVEPIADAPARGWTSTFSEPAVLIADEVRVEGPRGLLDHFAVRIEERAHERTEKTTPAGYLQRFDVRSDGVQTEIRAWLDDLEIVALRSLTALERPGEVDVSVLARGDAFWKSVADGRERRGGVLRLSGELER
;
A
#
# COMPACT_ATOMS: atom_id res chain seq x y z
N MET A 1 -12.94 -22.58 83.38
CA MET A 1 -11.77 -23.21 84.02
C MET A 1 -10.72 -23.45 82.95
N THR A 2 -9.47 -23.11 83.28
CA THR A 2 -8.19 -23.46 82.62
C THR A 2 -7.88 -22.88 81.22
N ALA A 3 -7.16 -21.75 81.24
CA ALA A 3 -6.09 -21.38 80.29
C ALA A 3 -4.77 -22.09 80.70
N PRO A 4 -3.57 -21.75 80.18
CA PRO A 4 -3.10 -21.38 78.83
C PRO A 4 -1.90 -22.27 78.39
N GLY A 5 -1.31 -22.03 77.21
CA GLY A 5 0.01 -22.58 76.86
C GLY A 5 0.61 -22.00 75.58
N PHE A 6 1.49 -21.00 75.73
CA PHE A 6 2.43 -20.53 74.70
C PHE A 6 3.76 -21.29 74.82
N PRO A 7 4.46 -21.50 73.70
CA PRO A 7 5.87 -21.06 73.59
C PRO A 7 6.11 -20.38 72.21
N ARG A 8 6.61 -19.13 72.11
CA ARG A 8 8.01 -18.64 72.18
C ARG A 8 9.02 -19.46 71.37
N HIS A 9 9.52 -18.90 70.25
CA HIS A 9 10.93 -18.78 69.79
C HIS A 9 10.92 -17.94 68.49
N VAL A 10 11.44 -16.69 68.45
CA VAL A 10 12.83 -16.23 68.16
C VAL A 10 13.11 -16.05 66.64
N PRO A 11 13.78 -14.97 66.21
CA PRO A 11 13.62 -14.31 64.90
C PRO A 11 14.75 -14.65 63.89
N ALA A 12 14.51 -14.40 62.60
CA ALA A 12 15.55 -14.28 61.56
C ALA A 12 15.02 -13.37 60.43
N LEU A 13 15.53 -12.15 60.29
CA LEU A 13 16.70 -11.73 59.50
C LEU A 13 16.47 -11.78 57.97
N ALA A 14 16.36 -10.57 57.40
CA ALA A 14 16.81 -10.11 56.08
C ALA A 14 16.47 -10.94 54.82
N LEU A 15 15.85 -10.28 53.82
CA LEU A 15 16.61 -9.82 52.65
C LEU A 15 15.76 -8.86 51.80
N VAL A 16 16.26 -7.63 51.68
CA VAL A 16 15.83 -6.65 50.68
C VAL A 16 16.29 -7.17 49.32
N TRP A 17 15.34 -7.54 48.46
CA TRP A 17 15.59 -7.71 47.02
C TRP A 17 15.01 -6.49 46.29
N LEU A 18 15.88 -5.49 46.11
CA LEU A 18 15.74 -4.46 45.09
C LEU A 18 15.87 -5.15 43.72
N ALA A 19 14.75 -5.64 43.18
CA ALA A 19 14.66 -6.02 41.78
C ALA A 19 14.57 -4.76 40.93
N ALA A 20 15.68 -4.04 40.80
CA ALA A 20 15.90 -3.04 39.76
C ALA A 20 16.11 -3.76 38.42
N CYS A 21 15.04 -4.33 37.86
CA CYS A 21 15.06 -4.78 36.47
C CYS A 21 14.99 -3.55 35.58
N GLY A 22 16.15 -3.16 35.06
CA GLY A 22 16.27 -2.17 34.01
C GLY A 22 15.38 -2.54 32.84
N ALA A 23 14.45 -1.66 32.50
CA ALA A 23 13.75 -1.72 31.25
C ALA A 23 14.81 -1.66 30.12
N PRO A 24 14.77 -2.56 29.13
CA PRO A 24 15.61 -2.39 27.95
C PRO A 24 15.22 -1.06 27.33
N ARG A 25 16.16 -0.12 27.34
CA ARG A 25 16.08 1.15 26.61
C ARG A 25 15.81 0.76 25.17
N SER A 26 14.58 1.01 24.69
CA SER A 26 14.24 0.92 23.28
C SER A 26 15.35 1.65 22.54
N ALA A 27 16.11 0.90 21.74
CA ALA A 27 16.97 1.50 20.75
C ALA A 27 16.02 2.35 19.89
N GLU A 28 16.09 3.66 20.06
CA GLU A 28 15.63 4.60 19.06
C GLU A 28 16.37 4.19 17.79
N SER A 29 15.68 3.42 16.96
CA SER A 29 16.10 3.13 15.62
C SER A 29 16.12 4.47 14.92
N SER A 30 17.30 5.09 14.87
CA SER A 30 17.58 6.25 14.06
C SER A 30 17.17 5.88 12.64
N VAL A 31 15.98 6.29 12.23
CA VAL A 31 15.56 6.18 10.84
C VAL A 31 16.42 7.20 10.13
N GLU A 32 17.53 6.75 9.53
CA GLU A 32 18.30 7.59 8.63
C GLU A 32 17.34 8.12 7.56
N PRO A 33 17.33 9.44 7.30
CA PRO A 33 16.57 10.00 6.20
C PRO A 33 17.02 9.27 4.93
N ILE A 34 16.10 8.55 4.28
CA ILE A 34 16.37 7.95 2.98
C ILE A 34 16.76 9.10 2.07
N ALA A 35 18.03 9.15 1.66
CA ALA A 35 18.51 10.18 0.77
C ALA A 35 17.69 10.14 -0.52
N ASP A 36 17.10 11.30 -0.88
CA ASP A 36 16.39 11.44 -2.14
C ASP A 36 17.40 11.23 -3.28
N ALA A 37 17.31 10.07 -3.94
CA ALA A 37 17.98 9.84 -5.20
C ALA A 37 17.49 10.89 -6.21
N PRO A 38 18.35 11.37 -7.13
CA PRO A 38 17.93 12.30 -8.17
C PRO A 38 16.74 11.69 -8.94
N ALA A 39 15.63 12.42 -9.04
CA ALA A 39 14.45 11.93 -9.73
C ALA A 39 14.78 11.69 -11.21
N ARG A 40 14.67 10.45 -11.67
CA ARG A 40 14.63 10.11 -13.10
C ARG A 40 13.43 10.78 -13.76
N GLY A 41 13.53 11.01 -15.07
CA GLY A 41 12.42 11.51 -15.85
C GLY A 41 11.23 10.53 -15.85
N TRP A 42 10.03 11.08 -15.93
CA TRP A 42 8.81 10.28 -16.01
C TRP A 42 8.76 9.46 -17.32
N THR A 43 8.06 8.33 -17.31
CA THR A 43 7.95 7.47 -18.50
C THR A 43 6.92 8.00 -19.51
N SER A 44 7.23 7.95 -20.81
CA SER A 44 6.29 8.29 -21.90
C SER A 44 5.39 7.13 -22.32
N THR A 45 5.54 5.95 -21.70
CA THR A 45 4.81 4.72 -22.09
C THR A 45 3.29 4.84 -21.98
N PHE A 46 2.80 5.65 -21.06
CA PHE A 46 1.37 5.83 -20.79
C PHE A 46 0.79 7.11 -21.41
N SER A 47 1.58 7.83 -22.20
CA SER A 47 1.16 9.05 -22.92
C SER A 47 0.45 8.75 -24.24
N GLU A 48 0.39 7.48 -24.67
CA GLU A 48 -0.43 7.08 -25.81
C GLU A 48 -1.86 6.72 -25.35
N PRO A 49 -2.91 7.31 -25.95
CA PRO A 49 -4.29 7.02 -25.58
C PRO A 49 -4.64 5.53 -25.68
N ALA A 50 -5.03 4.94 -24.55
CA ALA A 50 -5.40 3.54 -24.45
C ALA A 50 -6.43 3.30 -23.35
N VAL A 51 -7.12 2.16 -23.41
CA VAL A 51 -8.08 1.72 -22.40
C VAL A 51 -7.67 0.34 -21.87
N LEU A 52 -7.64 0.19 -20.55
CA LEU A 52 -7.41 -1.06 -19.84
C LEU A 52 -8.61 -1.38 -18.95
N ILE A 53 -9.24 -2.54 -19.16
CA ILE A 53 -10.39 -3.02 -18.37
C ILE A 53 -10.00 -4.34 -17.72
N ALA A 54 -10.25 -4.50 -16.42
CA ALA A 54 -10.04 -5.76 -15.70
C ALA A 54 -10.81 -5.79 -14.37
N ASP A 55 -10.92 -6.96 -13.72
CA ASP A 55 -11.50 -7.05 -12.37
C ASP A 55 -10.64 -6.33 -11.33
N GLU A 56 -9.34 -6.62 -11.34
CA GLU A 56 -8.37 -6.08 -10.40
C GLU A 56 -7.23 -5.41 -11.15
N VAL A 57 -6.97 -4.14 -10.83
CA VAL A 57 -5.84 -3.41 -11.38
C VAL A 57 -4.93 -2.93 -10.26
N ARG A 58 -3.63 -3.11 -10.46
CA ARG A 58 -2.60 -2.62 -9.56
C ARG A 58 -1.57 -1.81 -10.33
N VAL A 59 -1.43 -0.56 -9.94
CA VAL A 59 -0.44 0.39 -10.45
C VAL A 59 0.64 0.55 -9.40
N GLU A 60 1.89 0.37 -9.78
CA GLU A 60 3.05 0.63 -8.95
C GLU A 60 4.01 1.54 -9.69
N GLY A 61 4.75 2.38 -8.98
CA GLY A 61 5.67 3.32 -9.61
C GLY A 61 6.53 4.04 -8.57
N PRO A 62 7.43 4.92 -9.02
CA PRO A 62 8.31 5.68 -8.14
C PRO A 62 7.53 6.80 -7.44
N ARG A 63 8.23 7.51 -6.56
CA ARG A 63 7.75 8.79 -6.01
C ARG A 63 7.31 9.74 -7.14
N GLY A 64 6.15 10.37 -7.00
CA GLY A 64 5.54 11.20 -8.04
C GLY A 64 4.50 10.45 -8.89
N LEU A 65 4.35 9.12 -8.71
CA LEU A 65 3.31 8.34 -9.39
C LEU A 65 1.93 8.98 -9.25
N LEU A 66 1.59 9.46 -8.06
CA LEU A 66 0.27 10.01 -7.78
C LEU A 66 0.01 11.36 -8.47
N ASP A 67 1.04 12.07 -8.93
CA ASP A 67 0.90 13.29 -9.72
C ASP A 67 0.42 12.97 -11.16
N HIS A 68 0.68 11.74 -11.62
CA HIS A 68 0.26 11.22 -12.93
C HIS A 68 -0.98 10.33 -12.85
N PHE A 69 -1.49 10.07 -11.64
CA PHE A 69 -2.54 9.10 -11.39
C PHE A 69 -3.79 9.74 -10.76
N ALA A 70 -4.87 9.78 -11.53
CA ALA A 70 -6.16 10.31 -11.09
C ALA A 70 -7.18 9.19 -10.95
N VAL A 71 -8.00 9.21 -9.90
CA VAL A 71 -9.10 8.25 -9.69
C VAL A 71 -10.42 9.00 -9.54
N ARG A 72 -11.44 8.61 -10.30
CA ARG A 72 -12.80 9.07 -10.08
C ARG A 72 -13.42 8.25 -8.95
N ILE A 73 -13.71 8.92 -7.85
CA ILE A 73 -14.29 8.30 -6.65
C ILE A 73 -15.75 8.74 -6.53
N GLU A 74 -16.63 7.78 -6.30
CA GLU A 74 -18.02 8.03 -5.93
C GLU A 74 -18.25 7.48 -4.52
N GLU A 75 -18.42 8.34 -3.53
CA GLU A 75 -18.46 7.98 -2.10
C GLU A 75 -19.51 6.92 -1.74
N ARG A 76 -20.60 6.85 -2.51
CA ARG A 76 -21.67 5.87 -2.31
C ARG A 76 -21.36 4.51 -2.95
N ALA A 77 -20.48 4.46 -3.94
CA ALA A 77 -20.17 3.27 -4.70
C ALA A 77 -18.79 2.68 -4.36
N HIS A 78 -17.86 3.49 -3.86
CA HIS A 78 -16.46 3.08 -3.65
C HIS A 78 -16.03 3.26 -2.20
N GLU A 79 -15.24 2.32 -1.71
CA GLU A 79 -14.50 2.42 -0.46
C GLU A 79 -13.04 2.75 -0.77
N ARG A 80 -12.45 3.71 -0.04
CA ARG A 80 -11.03 4.09 -0.18
C ARG A 80 -10.30 3.83 1.12
N THR A 81 -9.19 3.11 1.03
CA THR A 81 -8.24 2.90 2.13
C THR A 81 -6.86 3.41 1.74
N GLU A 82 -6.20 4.10 2.65
CA GLU A 82 -4.83 4.59 2.47
C GLU A 82 -3.92 4.10 3.58
N LYS A 83 -2.67 3.77 3.25
CA LYS A 83 -1.70 3.29 4.23
C LYS A 83 -0.27 3.60 3.82
N THR A 84 0.50 4.18 4.71
CA THR A 84 1.96 4.24 4.59
C THR A 84 2.58 2.94 5.11
N THR A 85 3.41 2.30 4.29
CA THR A 85 4.05 1.01 4.60
C THR A 85 5.54 1.08 4.27
N PRO A 86 6.36 0.10 4.72
CA PRO A 86 7.76 0.02 4.26
C PRO A 86 7.92 -0.15 2.74
N ALA A 87 6.88 -0.65 2.05
CA ALA A 87 6.87 -0.78 0.60
C ALA A 87 6.53 0.54 -0.13
N GLY A 88 6.15 1.58 0.61
CA GLY A 88 5.69 2.86 0.07
C GLY A 88 4.29 3.26 0.54
N TYR A 89 3.73 4.24 -0.15
CA TYR A 89 2.40 4.77 0.13
C TYR A 89 1.35 4.08 -0.76
N LEU A 90 0.42 3.40 -0.10
CA LEU A 90 -0.61 2.57 -0.72
C LEU A 90 -1.96 3.28 -0.69
N GLN A 91 -2.62 3.36 -1.83
CA GLN A 91 -4.04 3.69 -1.94
C GLN A 91 -4.78 2.50 -2.56
N ARG A 92 -5.86 2.07 -1.91
CA ARG A 92 -6.72 0.98 -2.37
C ARG A 92 -8.16 1.48 -2.50
N PHE A 93 -8.79 1.11 -3.60
CA PHE A 93 -10.18 1.41 -3.92
C PHE A 93 -10.90 0.08 -4.18
N ASP A 94 -12.05 -0.11 -3.54
CA ASP A 94 -12.89 -1.29 -3.73
C ASP A 94 -14.31 -0.85 -4.09
N VAL A 95 -14.93 -1.57 -5.03
CA VAL A 95 -16.36 -1.41 -5.35
C VAL A 95 -17.18 -1.93 -4.18
N ARG A 96 -18.11 -1.10 -3.67
CA ARG A 96 -19.02 -1.50 -2.61
C ARG A 96 -20.11 -2.41 -3.18
N SER A 97 -20.42 -3.47 -2.44
CA SER A 97 -21.42 -4.46 -2.83
C SER A 97 -22.86 -3.93 -2.93
N ASP A 98 -23.14 -2.73 -2.40
CA ASP A 98 -24.46 -2.11 -2.27
C ASP A 98 -24.70 -0.95 -3.27
N GLY A 99 -23.72 -0.62 -4.11
CA GLY A 99 -23.77 0.51 -5.05
C GLY A 99 -24.44 0.19 -6.41
N VAL A 100 -25.00 1.23 -7.05
CA VAL A 100 -25.56 1.18 -8.43
C VAL A 100 -24.46 1.24 -9.49
N GLN A 101 -23.30 1.80 -9.16
CA GLN A 101 -22.13 1.86 -10.03
C GLN A 101 -21.12 0.80 -9.61
N THR A 102 -20.59 0.07 -10.59
CA THR A 102 -19.85 -1.19 -10.37
C THR A 102 -18.39 -1.14 -10.84
N GLU A 103 -17.88 0.05 -11.19
CA GLU A 103 -16.55 0.19 -11.77
C GLU A 103 -15.82 1.40 -11.20
N ILE A 104 -14.54 1.22 -10.93
CA ILE A 104 -13.62 2.28 -10.56
C ILE A 104 -12.92 2.75 -11.83
N ARG A 105 -13.05 4.04 -12.16
CA ARG A 105 -12.34 4.66 -13.27
C ARG A 105 -11.14 5.45 -12.77
N ALA A 106 -10.01 5.28 -13.44
CA ALA A 106 -8.77 5.99 -13.17
C ALA A 106 -8.03 6.31 -14.46
N TRP A 107 -7.07 7.22 -14.36
CA TRP A 107 -6.21 7.64 -15.46
C TRP A 107 -4.77 7.64 -14.98
N LEU A 108 -3.90 7.04 -15.77
CA LEU A 108 -2.44 7.13 -15.65
C LEU A 108 -1.95 7.81 -16.92
N ASP A 109 -1.68 9.11 -16.86
CA ASP A 109 -1.55 9.96 -18.05
C ASP A 109 -2.74 9.77 -19.02
N ASP A 110 -2.49 9.29 -20.25
CA ASP A 110 -3.52 9.05 -21.28
C ASP A 110 -4.04 7.60 -21.30
N LEU A 111 -3.59 6.74 -20.37
CA LEU A 111 -4.16 5.42 -20.15
C LEU A 111 -5.39 5.51 -19.25
N GLU A 112 -6.58 5.26 -19.81
CA GLU A 112 -7.80 5.04 -19.04
C GLU A 112 -7.81 3.62 -18.45
N ILE A 113 -8.08 3.52 -17.16
CA ILE A 113 -8.15 2.27 -16.41
C ILE A 113 -9.57 2.12 -15.85
N VAL A 114 -10.19 0.97 -16.12
CA VAL A 114 -11.50 0.58 -15.60
C VAL A 114 -11.34 -0.71 -14.79
N ALA A 115 -11.46 -0.61 -13.47
CA ALA A 115 -11.39 -1.76 -12.58
C ALA A 115 -12.79 -2.15 -12.07
N LEU A 116 -13.22 -3.39 -12.30
CA LEU A 116 -14.57 -3.84 -11.97
C LEU A 116 -14.76 -4.24 -10.51
N ARG A 117 -13.67 -4.49 -9.77
CA ARG A 117 -13.71 -4.90 -8.37
C ARG A 117 -12.81 -4.08 -7.48
N SER A 118 -11.53 -3.95 -7.86
CA SER A 118 -10.58 -3.20 -7.05
C SER A 118 -9.45 -2.56 -7.86
N LEU A 119 -9.02 -1.39 -7.40
CA LEU A 119 -7.88 -0.66 -7.93
C LEU A 119 -6.90 -0.40 -6.79
N THR A 120 -5.62 -0.65 -7.02
CA THR A 120 -4.55 -0.35 -6.08
C THR A 120 -3.50 0.53 -6.73
N ALA A 121 -3.12 1.63 -6.09
CA ALA A 121 -1.96 2.43 -6.44
C ALA A 121 -0.92 2.32 -5.32
N LEU A 122 0.32 2.00 -5.67
CA LEU A 122 1.44 1.93 -4.73
C LEU A 122 2.59 2.79 -5.24
N GLU A 123 2.77 3.94 -4.59
CA GLU A 123 3.95 4.78 -4.77
C GLU A 123 5.09 4.19 -3.93
N ARG A 124 6.12 3.67 -4.58
CA ARG A 124 7.26 3.02 -3.94
C ARG A 124 8.39 3.99 -3.63
N PRO A 125 9.19 3.73 -2.58
CA PRO A 125 10.45 4.43 -2.37
C PRO A 125 11.49 4.01 -3.43
N GLY A 126 12.30 4.96 -3.88
CA GLY A 126 13.41 4.74 -4.81
C GLY A 126 13.03 4.81 -6.30
N GLU A 127 14.04 4.58 -7.15
CA GLU A 127 13.90 4.57 -8.61
C GLU A 127 13.38 3.20 -9.09
N VAL A 128 12.06 3.05 -9.13
CA VAL A 128 11.41 1.88 -9.71
C VAL A 128 10.62 2.28 -10.95
N ASP A 129 10.56 1.39 -11.93
CA ASP A 129 9.74 1.61 -13.11
C ASP A 129 8.25 1.61 -12.78
N VAL A 130 7.46 2.27 -13.62
CA VAL A 130 6.01 2.25 -13.51
C VAL A 130 5.50 0.93 -14.08
N SER A 131 4.61 0.25 -13.36
CA SER A 131 4.00 -1.00 -13.81
C SER A 131 2.51 -1.02 -13.53
N VAL A 132 1.76 -1.55 -14.49
CA VAL A 132 0.32 -1.79 -14.38
C VAL A 132 0.07 -3.27 -14.55
N LEU A 133 -0.52 -3.89 -13.54
CA LEU A 133 -0.92 -5.29 -13.52
C LEU A 133 -2.44 -5.37 -13.48
N ALA A 134 -3.02 -5.99 -14.51
CA ALA A 134 -4.46 -6.22 -14.64
C ALA A 134 -4.77 -7.71 -14.56
N ARG A 135 -5.83 -8.08 -13.82
CA ARG A 135 -6.27 -9.47 -13.61
C ARG A 135 -7.79 -9.60 -13.70
N GLY A 136 -8.26 -10.79 -14.05
CA GLY A 136 -9.69 -11.11 -14.17
C GLY A 136 -10.23 -10.55 -15.48
N ASP A 137 -10.11 -11.36 -16.53
CA ASP A 137 -10.50 -11.03 -17.91
C ASP A 137 -9.98 -9.69 -18.41
N ALA A 138 -8.68 -9.47 -18.21
CA ALA A 138 -8.02 -8.23 -18.59
C ALA A 138 -8.06 -8.01 -20.10
N PHE A 139 -8.48 -6.82 -20.49
CA PHE A 139 -8.55 -6.32 -21.86
C PHE A 139 -7.83 -4.99 -21.96
N TRP A 140 -6.93 -4.87 -22.92
CA TRP A 140 -6.26 -3.63 -23.26
C TRP A 140 -6.49 -3.31 -24.73
N LYS A 141 -6.71 -2.03 -25.03
CA LYS A 141 -6.87 -1.52 -26.39
C LYS A 141 -6.16 -0.19 -26.56
N SER A 142 -5.31 -0.09 -27.58
CA SER A 142 -4.80 1.19 -28.06
C SER A 142 -5.89 1.92 -28.85
N VAL A 143 -6.08 3.20 -28.55
CA VAL A 143 -7.01 4.06 -29.31
C VAL A 143 -6.35 4.54 -30.61
N ALA A 144 -5.02 4.70 -30.64
CA ALA A 144 -4.29 5.22 -31.78
C ALA A 144 -4.30 4.26 -32.99
N ASP A 145 -4.07 2.97 -32.74
CA ASP A 145 -3.89 1.96 -33.80
C ASP A 145 -4.85 0.77 -33.72
N GLY A 146 -5.72 0.75 -32.70
CA GLY A 146 -6.71 -0.30 -32.52
C GLY A 146 -6.14 -1.66 -32.11
N ARG A 147 -4.84 -1.77 -31.77
CA ARG A 147 -4.26 -3.02 -31.26
C ARG A 147 -4.94 -3.41 -29.96
N GLU A 148 -5.20 -4.72 -29.82
CA GLU A 148 -5.85 -5.29 -28.66
C GLU A 148 -5.01 -6.38 -28.02
N ARG A 149 -5.09 -6.49 -26.69
CA ARG A 149 -4.53 -7.60 -25.90
C ARG A 149 -5.60 -8.08 -24.93
N ARG A 150 -5.70 -9.40 -24.75
CA ARG A 150 -6.65 -10.05 -23.83
C ARG A 150 -5.97 -11.18 -23.08
N GLY A 151 -6.39 -11.43 -21.84
CA GLY A 151 -5.98 -12.61 -21.08
C GLY A 151 -6.38 -12.52 -19.61
N GLY A 152 -6.22 -13.61 -18.87
CA GLY A 152 -6.50 -13.62 -17.43
C GLY A 152 -5.58 -12.69 -16.63
N VAL A 153 -4.41 -12.36 -17.18
CA VAL A 153 -3.45 -11.39 -16.63
C VAL A 153 -2.80 -10.60 -17.76
N LEU A 154 -2.76 -9.27 -17.64
CA LEU A 154 -1.97 -8.40 -18.50
C LEU A 154 -1.01 -7.55 -17.66
N ARG A 155 0.19 -7.32 -18.20
CA ARG A 155 1.19 -6.41 -17.62
C ARG A 155 1.60 -5.38 -18.65
N LEU A 156 1.62 -4.12 -18.21
CA LEU A 156 2.20 -2.96 -18.88
C LEU A 156 3.34 -2.42 -17.99
N SER A 157 4.41 -1.95 -18.60
CA SER A 157 5.58 -1.45 -17.88
C SER A 157 6.14 -0.25 -18.64
N GLY A 158 6.42 0.83 -17.93
CA GLY A 158 7.08 2.02 -18.45
C GLY A 158 8.36 2.31 -17.69
N GLU A 159 9.49 2.22 -18.39
CA GLU A 159 10.80 2.52 -17.82
C GLU A 159 10.95 4.03 -17.61
N LEU A 160 11.61 4.41 -16.51
CA LEU A 160 11.92 5.82 -16.23
C LEU A 160 12.99 6.36 -17.18
N GLU A 161 12.82 7.60 -17.63
CA GLU A 161 13.77 8.27 -18.52
C GLU A 161 15.05 8.65 -17.75
N ARG A 162 16.21 8.49 -18.41
CA ARG A 162 17.53 8.72 -17.80
C ARG A 162 17.93 10.19 -17.73
#